data_AF-A0A250V5R7-F1
#
_entry.id   AF-A0A250V5R7-F1
#
_cell.length_a   1.000
_cell.length_b   1.000
_cell.length_c   1.000
_cell.angle_alpha   90.00
_cell.angle_beta   90.00
_cell.angle_gamma   90.00
#
_symmetry.space_group_name_H-M   'P 1'
#
loop_
_entity.id
_entity.type
_entity.pdbx_description
1 polymer ?
#
loop_
_entity_poly.entity_id
_entity_poly.type
_entity_poly.pdbx_seq_one_letter_code
_entity_poly.pdbx_strand_id
1 'polypeptide(L)'
;MIDAIAWKFQIGAQWVQLPEKYGNWRGVYNRLRMWSADGTWERVFTALVAQADADEELNWVVSVDSTIVRAHQHAAGARKKGPRPTSRTTTPSAGPVAD
;
A
#
# COMPACT_ATOMS: atom_id res chain seq x y z
N MET A 1 -15.49 18.78 11.51
CA MET A 1 -15.56 17.36 11.08
C MET A 1 -14.77 17.15 9.79
N ILE A 2 -15.20 17.73 8.66
CA ILE A 2 -14.46 17.61 7.38
C ILE A 2 -13.07 18.22 7.48
N ASP A 3 -12.93 19.40 8.09
CA ASP A 3 -11.61 20.01 8.31
C ASP A 3 -10.67 19.14 9.16
N ALA A 4 -11.23 18.36 10.09
CA ALA A 4 -10.47 17.43 10.91
C ALA A 4 -9.94 16.25 10.09
N ILE A 5 -10.76 15.77 9.14
CA ILE A 5 -10.41 14.72 8.19
C ILE A 5 -9.37 15.25 7.20
N ALA A 6 -9.56 16.45 6.65
CA ALA A 6 -8.59 17.11 5.77
C ALA A 6 -7.24 17.31 6.48
N TRP A 7 -7.25 17.82 7.71
CA TRP A 7 -6.04 17.98 8.53
C TRP A 7 -5.30 16.64 8.71
N LYS A 8 -6.03 15.55 8.99
CA LYS A 8 -5.44 14.22 9.14
C LYS A 8 -4.70 13.75 7.88
N PHE A 9 -5.28 13.98 6.71
CA PHE A 9 -4.68 13.58 5.42
C PHE A 9 -3.53 14.50 5.02
N GLN A 10 -3.60 15.78 5.34
CA GLN A 10 -2.53 16.74 5.06
C GLN A 10 -1.29 16.51 5.94
N ILE A 11 -1.49 16.22 7.23
CA ILE A 11 -0.38 16.08 8.19
C ILE A 11 0.12 14.64 8.31
N GLY A 12 -0.76 13.65 8.17
CA GLY A 12 -0.40 12.24 8.34
C GLY A 12 -0.19 11.80 9.80
N ALA A 13 -0.29 12.69 10.79
CA ALA A 13 -0.11 12.41 12.22
C ALA A 13 -1.08 11.35 12.78
N GLN A 14 -0.77 10.81 13.98
CA GLN A 14 -1.66 9.85 14.64
C GLN A 14 -2.99 10.51 15.04
N TRP A 15 -4.09 9.76 15.04
CA TRP A 15 -5.41 10.29 15.40
C TRP A 15 -5.47 10.88 16.81
N VAL A 16 -4.71 10.31 17.76
CA VAL A 16 -4.62 10.80 19.14
C VAL A 16 -4.02 12.22 19.20
N GLN A 17 -3.29 12.64 18.17
CA GLN A 17 -2.67 13.97 18.09
C GLN A 17 -3.57 14.99 17.39
N LEU A 18 -4.84 14.66 17.10
CA LEU A 18 -5.77 15.62 16.51
C LEU A 18 -5.92 16.84 17.44
N PRO A 19 -5.69 18.08 16.95
CA PRO A 19 -5.85 19.28 17.74
C PRO A 19 -7.27 19.41 18.30
N GLU A 20 -7.38 19.84 19.56
CA GLU A 20 -8.65 19.92 20.29
C GLU A 20 -9.71 20.78 19.59
N LYS A 21 -9.29 21.81 18.83
CA LYS A 21 -10.16 22.64 17.99
C LYS A 21 -11.00 21.85 16.97
N TYR A 22 -10.56 20.64 16.61
CA TYR A 22 -11.28 19.75 15.70
C TYR A 22 -12.23 18.77 16.40
N GLY A 23 -12.24 18.77 17.74
CA GLY A 23 -13.07 17.92 18.58
C GLY A 23 -12.49 16.53 18.82
N ASN A 24 -13.35 15.61 19.28
CA ASN A 24 -12.95 14.25 19.65
C ASN A 24 -12.54 13.42 18.42
N TRP A 25 -11.27 13.01 18.38
CA TRP A 25 -10.70 12.21 17.29
C TRP A 25 -11.44 10.90 17.04
N ARG A 26 -12.02 10.27 18.07
CA ARG A 26 -12.77 9.01 17.91
C ARG A 26 -14.02 9.22 17.05
N GLY A 27 -14.72 10.33 17.26
CA GLY A 27 -15.89 10.70 16.48
C GLY A 27 -15.54 11.00 15.02
N VAL A 28 -14.43 11.70 14.81
CA VAL A 28 -13.92 12.00 13.47
C VAL A 28 -13.52 10.72 12.72
N TYR A 29 -12.76 9.84 13.38
CA TYR A 29 -12.36 8.56 12.82
C TYR A 29 -13.58 7.68 12.48
N ASN A 30 -14.53 7.55 13.40
CA ASN A 30 -15.75 6.76 13.16
C ASN A 30 -16.55 7.32 11.99
N ARG A 31 -16.70 8.65 11.90
CA ARG A 31 -17.37 9.30 10.78
C ARG A 31 -16.66 9.02 9.47
N LEU A 32 -15.34 9.21 9.42
CA LEU A 32 -14.53 8.90 8.24
C LEU A 32 -14.78 7.45 7.79
N ARG A 33 -14.66 6.50 8.71
CA ARG A 33 -14.85 5.07 8.43
C ARG A 33 -16.26 4.75 7.92
N MET A 34 -17.29 5.30 8.56
CA MET A 34 -18.68 5.08 8.12
C MET A 34 -18.92 5.61 6.72
N TRP A 35 -18.45 6.83 6.45
CA TRP A 35 -18.62 7.47 5.14
C TRP A 35 -17.81 6.81 4.01
N SER A 36 -16.69 6.18 4.36
CA SER A 36 -15.98 5.30 3.42
C SER A 36 -16.76 4.03 3.14
N ALA A 37 -17.42 3.45 4.14
CA ALA A 37 -18.17 2.21 3.98
C ALA A 37 -19.52 2.41 3.26
N ASP A 38 -20.19 3.54 3.47
CA ASP A 38 -21.51 3.82 2.90
C ASP A 38 -21.47 4.58 1.55
N GLY A 39 -20.28 4.83 1.01
CA GLY A 39 -20.06 5.52 -0.26
C GLY A 39 -20.30 7.03 -0.23
N THR A 40 -20.40 7.65 0.96
CA THR A 40 -20.59 9.12 1.04
C THR A 40 -19.44 9.87 0.39
N TRP A 41 -18.19 9.41 0.56
CA TRP A 41 -17.05 10.06 -0.08
C TRP A 41 -17.12 10.02 -1.60
N GLU A 42 -17.57 8.90 -2.17
CA GLU A 42 -17.75 8.76 -3.61
C GLU A 42 -18.82 9.74 -4.10
N ARG A 43 -19.97 9.80 -3.44
CA ARG A 43 -21.04 10.75 -3.80
C ARG A 43 -20.60 12.21 -3.72
N VAL A 44 -19.88 12.59 -2.66
CA VAL A 44 -19.33 13.93 -2.50
C VAL A 44 -18.33 14.24 -3.61
N PHE A 45 -17.42 13.32 -3.90
CA PHE A 45 -16.44 13.47 -4.97
C PHE A 45 -17.12 13.64 -6.33
N THR A 46 -18.08 12.79 -6.68
CA THR A 46 -18.83 12.89 -7.93
C THR A 46 -19.55 14.23 -8.06
N ALA A 47 -20.17 14.73 -6.98
CA ALA A 47 -20.85 16.02 -7.01
C ALA A 47 -19.87 17.19 -7.20
N LEU A 48 -18.72 17.16 -6.54
CA LEU A 48 -17.69 18.20 -6.68
C LEU A 48 -17.06 18.21 -8.08
N VAL A 49 -16.82 17.03 -8.66
CA VAL A 49 -16.33 16.91 -10.04
C VAL A 49 -17.35 17.46 -11.03
N ALA A 50 -18.63 17.10 -10.88
CA ALA A 50 -19.69 17.61 -11.75
C ALA A 50 -19.83 19.14 -11.65
N GLN A 51 -19.67 19.70 -10.44
CA GLN A 51 -19.69 21.16 -10.25
C GLN A 51 -18.50 21.83 -10.94
N ALA A 52 -17.28 21.33 -10.72
CA ALA A 52 -16.08 21.93 -11.30
C ALA A 52 -16.01 21.77 -12.83
N ASP A 53 -16.64 20.73 -13.39
CA ASP A 53 -16.83 20.59 -14.85
C ASP A 53 -17.78 21.67 -15.39
N ALA A 54 -18.90 21.91 -14.70
CA ALA A 54 -19.86 22.94 -15.06
C ALA A 54 -19.29 24.37 -14.94
N ASP A 55 -18.39 24.59 -13.99
CA ASP A 55 -17.72 25.88 -13.78
C ASP A 55 -16.51 26.08 -14.74
N GLU A 56 -16.26 25.14 -15.66
CA GLU A 56 -15.08 25.11 -16.57
C GLU A 56 -13.72 25.15 -15.84
N GLU A 57 -13.71 24.78 -14.55
CA GLU A 57 -12.51 24.76 -13.70
C GLU A 57 -11.72 23.44 -13.84
N LEU A 58 -12.32 22.40 -14.41
CA LEU A 58 -11.66 21.12 -14.67
C LEU A 58 -10.98 21.07 -16.04
N ASN A 59 -9.65 21.11 -16.02
CA ASN A 59 -8.86 20.56 -17.12
C ASN A 59 -8.74 19.05 -16.92
N TRP A 60 -9.29 18.24 -17.82
CA TRP A 60 -9.32 16.76 -17.79
C TRP A 60 -7.94 16.10 -17.97
N VAL A 61 -6.92 16.60 -17.26
CA VAL A 61 -5.62 15.97 -17.13
C VAL A 61 -5.82 14.70 -16.31
N VAL A 62 -5.68 13.55 -16.97
CA VAL A 62 -5.75 12.22 -16.34
C VAL A 62 -4.75 12.16 -15.18
N SER A 63 -5.27 12.09 -13.95
CA SER A 63 -4.44 11.84 -12.77
C SER A 63 -4.07 10.36 -12.76
N VAL A 64 -2.78 10.06 -12.91
CA VAL A 64 -2.24 8.69 -12.83
C VAL A 64 -1.63 8.51 -11.45
N ASP A 65 -2.25 7.70 -10.61
CA ASP A 65 -1.61 7.20 -9.40
C ASP A 65 -0.87 5.88 -9.68
N SER A 66 0.27 5.69 -9.03
CA SER A 66 1.03 4.43 -9.06
C SER A 66 1.05 3.84 -7.66
N THR A 67 0.61 2.58 -7.53
CA THR A 67 0.69 1.84 -6.27
C THR A 67 1.86 0.84 -6.31
N ILE A 68 2.80 0.94 -5.37
CA ILE A 68 3.92 0.00 -5.23
C ILE A 68 3.65 -0.92 -4.03
N VAL A 69 3.35 -2.19 -4.29
CA VAL A 69 3.24 -3.23 -3.25
C VAL A 69 4.57 -4.00 -3.17
N ARG A 70 5.32 -3.84 -2.08
CA ARG A 70 6.51 -4.66 -1.83
C ARG A 70 6.11 -6.07 -1.44
N ALA A 71 6.53 -7.05 -2.24
CA ALA A 71 6.41 -8.45 -1.88
C ALA A 71 7.35 -8.79 -0.71
N HIS A 72 6.89 -9.66 0.19
CA HIS A 72 7.74 -10.19 1.25
C HIS A 72 8.88 -11.02 0.61
N GLN A 73 10.09 -11.00 1.17
CA GLN A 73 11.25 -11.79 0.72
C GLN A 73 10.96 -13.29 0.49
N HIS A 74 9.96 -13.86 1.17
CA HIS A 74 9.53 -15.26 1.00
C HIS A 74 8.51 -15.48 -0.13
N ALA A 75 8.06 -14.43 -0.81
CA ALA A 75 7.17 -14.51 -1.97
C ALA A 75 7.89 -14.96 -3.25
N ALA A 76 9.23 -15.03 -3.24
CA ALA A 76 9.99 -15.71 -4.26
C ALA A 76 9.68 -17.22 -4.16
N GLY A 77 8.74 -17.69 -4.98
CA GLY A 77 8.32 -19.08 -5.01
C GLY A 77 9.46 -20.09 -5.24
N ALA A 78 9.13 -21.38 -5.14
CA ALA A 78 10.09 -22.48 -5.26
C ALA A 78 10.89 -22.44 -6.58
N ARG A 79 12.19 -22.77 -6.52
CA ARG A 79 13.10 -22.81 -7.68
C ARG A 79 12.58 -23.78 -8.75
N LYS A 80 12.29 -23.29 -9.97
CA LYS A 80 11.93 -24.11 -11.15
C LYS A 80 13.15 -24.77 -11.84
N LYS A 81 14.23 -25.09 -11.14
CA LYS A 81 15.33 -25.87 -11.72
C LYS A 81 15.06 -27.34 -11.40
N GLY A 82 14.86 -28.13 -12.46
CA GLY A 82 14.73 -29.58 -12.39
C GLY A 82 15.91 -30.26 -11.65
N PRO A 83 15.85 -31.58 -11.45
CA PRO A 83 16.76 -32.30 -10.56
C PRO A 83 18.22 -31.93 -10.80
N ARG A 84 18.93 -31.60 -9.71
CA ARG A 84 20.37 -31.31 -9.73
C ARG A 84 21.11 -32.54 -10.28
N PRO A 85 22.02 -32.41 -11.28
CA PRO A 85 22.83 -33.54 -11.71
C PRO A 85 23.64 -34.04 -10.52
N THR A 86 23.57 -35.34 -10.25
CA THR A 86 24.30 -36.01 -9.18
C THR A 86 25.80 -35.76 -9.34
N SER A 87 26.45 -35.29 -8.28
CA SER A 87 27.90 -35.11 -8.24
C SER A 87 28.61 -36.41 -8.64
N ARG A 88 29.61 -36.30 -9.51
CA ARG A 88 30.43 -37.42 -9.99
C ARG A 88 31.25 -38.02 -8.84
N THR A 89 31.19 -39.34 -8.69
CA THR A 89 31.96 -40.13 -7.73
C THR A 89 33.46 -39.83 -7.84
N THR A 90 34.07 -39.35 -6.76
CA THR A 90 35.53 -39.23 -6.63
C THR A 90 36.08 -40.59 -6.23
N THR A 91 36.79 -41.27 -7.13
CA THR A 91 37.57 -42.46 -6.80
C THR A 91 38.77 -42.05 -5.92
N PRO A 92 39.03 -42.71 -4.77
CA PRO A 92 40.21 -42.41 -3.96
C PRO A 92 41.48 -42.90 -4.68
N SER A 93 42.51 -42.06 -4.74
CA SER A 93 43.84 -42.47 -5.22
C SER A 93 44.54 -43.32 -4.15
N ALA A 94 45.04 -44.48 -4.52
CA ALA A 94 45.83 -45.35 -3.65
C ALA A 94 47.11 -44.63 -3.18
N GLY A 95 47.35 -44.62 -1.86
CA GLY A 95 48.61 -44.17 -1.27
C GLY A 95 49.68 -45.27 -1.34
N PRO A 96 50.97 -44.93 -1.29
CA PRO A 96 52.05 -45.88 -1.52
C PRO A 96 52.25 -46.83 -0.33
N VAL A 97 52.65 -48.06 -0.64
CA VAL A 97 53.07 -49.10 0.31
C VAL A 97 54.45 -48.73 0.85
N ALA A 98 54.63 -48.77 2.17
CA ALA A 98 55.92 -48.61 2.84
C ALA A 98 56.50 -49.98 3.21
N ASP A 99 57.82 -50.12 3.11
CA ASP A 99 58.62 -51.18 3.77
C ASP A 99 58.85 -50.84 5.25
#